data_AF-A0A1B7LL87-F1
#
_entry.id   AF-A0A1B7LL87-F1
#
_cell.length_a   1.000
_cell.length_b   1.000
_cell.length_c   1.000
_cell.angle_alpha   90.00
_cell.angle_beta   90.00
_cell.angle_gamma   90.00
#
_symmetry.space_group_name_H-M   'P 1'
#
loop_
_entity.id
_entity.type
_entity.pdbx_description
1 polymer ?
#
loop_
_entity_poly.entity_id
_entity_poly.type
_entity_poly.pdbx_seq_one_letter_code
_entity_poly.pdbx_strand_id
1 'polypeptide(L)'
;MDKNINLENAVKTILKEIGEDLNREGLIDTPKRVSKSLREILNGYNENIEEIMSKKFKLHNHSKDIVKINSIEFFSLCEHHLLPFFGHVNIEYIPKEEILGLSKFGRLVNAFSKRLQVQEKLTKQIGETIVKYLNCDYVKVHIKASHMCMTMRGISKTSSYTETEFVYKK
;
A
#
# COMPACT_ATOMS: atom_id res chain seq x y z
N MET A 1 -13.72 10.07 0.23
CA MET A 1 -13.77 10.60 -1.16
C MET A 1 -15.04 11.42 -1.32
N ASP A 2 -14.91 12.61 -1.88
CA ASP A 2 -16.07 13.48 -2.13
C ASP A 2 -17.06 12.79 -3.10
N LYS A 3 -18.34 12.74 -2.74
CA LYS A 3 -19.38 12.05 -3.52
C LYS A 3 -19.75 12.80 -4.81
N ASN A 4 -19.30 14.05 -4.94
CA ASN A 4 -19.65 14.94 -6.03
C ASN A 4 -18.74 14.84 -7.28
N ILE A 5 -17.68 14.01 -7.24
CA ILE A 5 -16.78 13.82 -8.39
C ILE A 5 -17.28 12.67 -9.28
N ASN A 6 -17.69 12.99 -10.50
CA ASN A 6 -18.05 12.01 -11.51
C ASN A 6 -16.78 11.47 -12.22
N LEU A 7 -16.12 10.47 -11.61
CA LEU A 7 -14.94 9.80 -12.18
C LEU A 7 -15.22 9.18 -13.56
N GLU A 8 -16.44 8.72 -13.83
CA GLU A 8 -16.78 8.13 -15.13
C GLU A 8 -16.69 9.17 -16.25
N ASN A 9 -17.15 10.40 -16.00
CA ASN A 9 -17.00 11.49 -16.97
C ASN A 9 -15.53 11.88 -17.19
N ALA A 10 -14.70 11.85 -16.14
CA ALA A 10 -13.27 12.07 -16.28
C ALA A 10 -12.62 10.98 -17.17
N VAL A 11 -12.98 9.71 -16.97
CA VAL A 11 -12.47 8.61 -17.79
C VAL A 11 -12.94 8.72 -19.24
N LYS A 12 -14.21 9.09 -19.49
CA LYS A 12 -14.70 9.37 -20.85
C LYS A 12 -13.89 10.47 -21.54
N THR A 13 -13.55 11.52 -20.78
CA THR A 13 -12.70 12.61 -21.29
C THR A 13 -11.32 12.07 -21.66
N ILE A 14 -10.66 11.32 -20.76
CA ILE A 14 -9.36 10.70 -21.04
C ILE A 14 -9.40 9.84 -22.31
N LEU A 15 -10.39 8.95 -22.44
CA LEU A 15 -10.53 8.07 -23.61
C LEU A 15 -10.67 8.88 -24.91
N LYS A 16 -11.48 9.95 -24.89
CA LYS A 16 -11.64 10.83 -26.04
C LYS A 16 -10.33 11.57 -26.39
N GLU A 17 -9.62 12.09 -25.39
CA GLU A 17 -8.37 12.83 -25.58
C GLU A 17 -7.22 11.95 -26.09
N ILE A 18 -7.23 10.64 -25.81
CA ILE A 18 -6.27 9.68 -26.39
C ILE A 18 -6.70 9.13 -27.76
N GLY A 19 -7.81 9.62 -28.32
CA GLY A 19 -8.29 9.28 -29.66
C GLY A 19 -9.13 8.00 -29.77
N GLU A 20 -9.64 7.47 -28.66
CA GLU A 20 -10.51 6.27 -28.68
C GLU A 20 -11.98 6.61 -28.99
N ASP A 21 -12.69 5.65 -29.59
CA ASP A 21 -14.14 5.72 -29.80
C ASP A 21 -14.91 5.19 -28.59
N LEU A 22 -15.68 6.07 -27.94
CA LEU A 22 -16.50 5.73 -26.78
C LEU A 22 -17.66 4.77 -27.11
N ASN A 23 -18.03 4.62 -28.38
CA ASN A 23 -19.08 3.70 -28.82
C ASN A 23 -18.54 2.30 -29.14
N ARG A 24 -17.22 2.10 -29.11
CA ARG A 24 -16.59 0.78 -29.28
C ARG A 24 -17.10 -0.16 -28.19
N GLU A 25 -17.60 -1.33 -28.58
CA GLU A 25 -18.24 -2.30 -27.66
C GLU A 25 -17.44 -2.52 -26.37
N GLY A 26 -16.11 -2.68 -26.49
CA GLY A 26 -15.21 -2.89 -25.35
C GLY A 26 -15.06 -1.69 -24.41
N LEU A 27 -15.38 -0.46 -24.83
CA LEU A 27 -15.19 0.79 -24.07
C LEU A 27 -16.44 1.38 -23.45
N ILE A 28 -17.64 0.94 -23.87
CA ILE A 28 -18.93 1.45 -23.38
C ILE A 28 -18.97 1.47 -21.84
N ASP A 29 -18.56 0.37 -21.21
CA ASP A 29 -18.54 0.20 -19.75
C ASP A 29 -17.18 0.50 -19.10
N THR A 30 -16.15 0.85 -19.88
CA THR A 30 -14.80 1.15 -19.33
C THR A 30 -14.83 2.27 -18.28
N PRO A 31 -15.52 3.41 -18.48
CA PRO A 31 -15.61 4.46 -17.47
C PRO A 31 -16.10 3.98 -16.11
N LYS A 32 -17.16 3.16 -16.10
CA LYS A 32 -17.73 2.55 -14.89
C LYS A 32 -16.76 1.58 -14.23
N ARG A 33 -16.12 0.71 -15.02
CA ARG A 33 -15.12 -0.26 -14.52
C ARG A 33 -13.91 0.44 -13.90
N VAL A 34 -13.38 1.48 -14.56
CA VAL A 34 -12.25 2.27 -14.05
C VAL A 34 -12.63 3.02 -12.77
N SER A 35 -13.80 3.69 -12.74
CA SER A 35 -14.31 4.35 -11.53
C SER A 35 -14.41 3.39 -10.33
N LYS A 36 -14.97 2.19 -10.54
CA LYS A 36 -15.05 1.15 -9.51
C LYS A 36 -13.66 0.70 -9.05
N SER A 37 -12.76 0.42 -10.00
CA SER A 37 -11.39 -0.02 -9.72
C SER A 37 -10.61 1.01 -8.91
N LEU A 38 -10.66 2.30 -9.31
CA LEU A 38 -9.98 3.38 -8.60
C LEU A 38 -10.45 3.50 -7.13
N ARG A 39 -11.75 3.32 -6.88
CA ARG A 39 -12.29 3.35 -5.50
C ARG A 39 -11.80 2.17 -4.67
N GLU A 40 -11.67 0.99 -5.28
CA GLU A 40 -11.18 -0.20 -4.59
C GLU A 40 -9.68 -0.12 -4.26
N ILE A 41 -8.85 0.27 -5.22
CA ILE A 41 -7.40 0.36 -5.04
C ILE A 41 -6.98 1.56 -4.17
N LEU A 42 -7.85 2.57 -4.02
CA LEU A 42 -7.63 3.73 -3.13
C LEU A 42 -8.45 3.64 -1.83
N ASN A 43 -9.00 2.48 -1.47
CA ASN A 43 -9.84 2.38 -0.27
C ASN A 43 -9.05 2.56 1.04
N GLY A 44 -7.73 2.51 1.01
CA GLY A 44 -6.87 2.70 2.19
C GLY A 44 -7.05 4.05 2.88
N TYR A 45 -7.57 5.07 2.18
CA TYR A 45 -7.92 6.36 2.79
C TYR A 45 -9.12 6.28 3.75
N ASN A 46 -9.97 5.26 3.64
CA ASN A 46 -11.15 5.08 4.49
C ASN A 46 -10.90 4.10 5.65
N GLU A 47 -9.72 3.49 5.72
CA GLU A 47 -9.37 2.51 6.76
C GLU A 47 -9.04 3.20 8.09
N ASN A 48 -9.55 2.65 9.20
CA ASN A 48 -9.21 3.10 10.54
C ASN A 48 -7.98 2.37 11.08
N ILE A 49 -6.84 3.08 11.13
CA ILE A 49 -5.56 2.51 11.60
C ILE A 49 -5.64 2.07 13.07
N GLU A 50 -6.30 2.84 13.92
CA GLU A 50 -6.42 2.50 15.35
C GLU A 50 -7.22 1.21 15.54
N GLU A 51 -8.31 1.04 14.80
CA GLU A 51 -9.10 -0.19 14.82
C GLU A 51 -8.28 -1.40 14.31
N ILE A 52 -7.46 -1.22 13.26
CA ILE A 52 -6.55 -2.26 12.78
C ILE A 52 -5.58 -2.68 13.88
N MET A 53 -5.01 -1.72 14.60
CA MET A 53 -3.99 -1.93 15.63
C MET A 53 -4.56 -2.31 17.01
N SER A 54 -5.89 -2.33 17.18
CA SER A 54 -6.55 -2.59 18.47
C SER A 54 -6.43 -4.03 18.99
N LYS A 55 -6.39 -5.03 18.09
CA LYS A 55 -6.39 -6.45 18.49
C LYS A 55 -4.99 -6.94 18.80
N LYS A 56 -4.61 -6.80 20.07
CA LYS A 56 -3.33 -7.24 20.63
C LYS A 56 -3.52 -8.39 21.61
N PHE A 57 -2.45 -9.13 21.85
CA PHE A 57 -2.40 -10.22 22.81
C PHE A 57 -1.23 -10.00 23.76
N LYS A 58 -1.44 -10.24 25.05
CA LYS A 58 -0.37 -10.16 26.04
C LYS A 58 0.60 -11.32 25.86
N LEU A 59 1.89 -11.04 25.97
CA LEU A 59 2.92 -12.05 26.12
C LEU A 59 3.00 -12.45 27.59
N HIS A 60 2.99 -13.75 27.87
CA HIS A 60 3.10 -14.27 29.22
C HIS A 60 4.50 -14.13 29.82
N ASN A 61 5.52 -13.94 28.97
CA ASN A 61 6.92 -13.72 29.36
C ASN A 61 7.53 -12.64 28.46
N HIS A 62 8.48 -11.86 28.98
CA HIS A 62 9.29 -10.95 28.17
C HIS A 62 10.15 -11.76 27.19
N SER A 63 9.69 -11.92 25.96
CA SER A 63 10.49 -12.48 24.87
C SER A 63 11.37 -11.39 24.28
N LYS A 64 12.66 -11.70 24.09
CA LYS A 64 13.59 -10.87 23.29
C LYS A 64 13.71 -11.36 21.86
N ASP A 65 12.85 -12.31 21.47
CA ASP A 65 12.92 -12.94 20.16
C ASP A 65 12.41 -11.97 19.10
N ILE A 66 13.07 -12.00 17.95
CA ILE A 66 12.63 -11.22 16.80
C ILE A 66 11.45 -11.94 16.14
N VAL A 67 10.32 -11.24 16.03
CA VAL A 67 9.18 -11.70 15.24
C VAL A 67 9.35 -11.16 13.82
N LYS A 68 9.33 -12.07 12.83
CA LYS A 68 9.42 -11.72 11.40
C LYS A 68 8.15 -12.11 10.66
N ILE A 69 7.61 -11.17 9.89
CA ILE A 69 6.53 -11.37 8.95
C ILE A 69 7.09 -11.02 7.58
N ASN A 70 7.35 -12.04 6.77
CA ASN A 70 7.97 -11.88 5.46
C ASN A 70 6.93 -12.03 4.35
N SER A 71 7.26 -11.44 3.20
CA SER A 71 6.54 -11.61 1.94
C SER A 71 5.07 -11.20 2.02
N ILE A 72 4.76 -10.10 2.70
CA ILE A 72 3.43 -9.50 2.63
C ILE A 72 3.31 -8.83 1.27
N GLU A 73 2.60 -9.46 0.33
CA GLU A 73 2.32 -8.90 -0.97
C GLU A 73 1.51 -7.61 -0.85
N PHE A 74 1.85 -6.62 -1.68
CA PHE A 74 1.09 -5.38 -1.76
C PHE A 74 1.05 -4.83 -3.19
N PHE A 75 0.01 -4.05 -3.45
CA PHE A 75 -0.15 -3.26 -4.66
C PHE A 75 -0.45 -1.82 -4.24
N SER A 76 0.14 -0.86 -4.95
CA SER A 76 -0.06 0.57 -4.71
C SER A 76 -0.02 1.35 -6.01
N LEU A 77 -0.41 2.62 -5.98
CA LEU A 77 -0.31 3.52 -7.12
C LEU A 77 0.74 4.60 -6.86
N CYS A 78 1.67 4.75 -7.79
CA CYS A 78 2.65 5.83 -7.75
C CYS A 78 1.93 7.17 -7.91
N GLU A 79 2.05 8.06 -6.93
CA GLU A 79 1.32 9.34 -6.94
C GLU A 79 1.70 10.25 -8.11
N HIS A 80 2.91 10.10 -8.65
CA HIS A 80 3.40 10.91 -9.77
C HIS A 80 2.79 10.56 -11.13
N HIS A 81 2.37 9.30 -11.33
CA HIS A 81 1.97 8.80 -12.66
C HIS A 81 0.65 8.04 -12.65
N LEU A 82 0.09 7.78 -11.46
CA LEU A 82 -1.08 6.90 -11.27
C LEU A 82 -0.87 5.50 -11.86
N LEU A 83 0.38 5.06 -11.97
CA LEU A 83 0.75 3.73 -12.44
C LEU A 83 1.08 2.82 -11.24
N PRO A 84 0.76 1.52 -11.32
CA PRO A 84 1.02 0.60 -10.23
C PRO A 84 2.49 0.47 -9.87
N PHE A 85 2.77 0.28 -8.59
CA PHE A 85 3.97 -0.39 -8.12
C PHE A 85 3.57 -1.45 -7.09
N PHE A 86 4.29 -2.56 -7.10
CA PHE A 86 3.89 -3.76 -6.37
C PHE A 86 5.12 -4.59 -5.99
N GLY A 87 4.97 -5.39 -4.93
CA GLY A 87 6.05 -6.22 -4.44
C GLY A 87 5.73 -6.72 -3.04
N HIS A 88 6.75 -6.77 -2.19
CA HIS A 88 6.64 -7.38 -0.86
C HIS A 88 7.08 -6.41 0.23
N VAL A 89 6.39 -6.49 1.37
CA VAL A 89 6.79 -5.90 2.64
C VAL A 89 7.27 -7.01 3.58
N ASN A 90 8.46 -6.83 4.14
CA ASN A 90 8.97 -7.62 5.24
C ASN A 90 8.99 -6.75 6.50
N ILE A 91 8.47 -7.29 7.60
CA ILE A 91 8.37 -6.60 8.88
C ILE A 91 9.07 -7.45 9.93
N GLU A 92 10.00 -6.86 10.66
CA GLU A 92 10.66 -7.45 11.81
C GLU A 92 10.45 -6.55 13.01
N TYR A 93 10.14 -7.12 14.18
CA TYR A 93 10.05 -6.34 15.41
C TYR A 93 10.37 -7.19 16.63
N ILE A 94 10.84 -6.53 17.70
CA ILE A 94 10.98 -7.16 19.02
C ILE A 94 9.81 -6.69 19.88
N PRO A 95 8.87 -7.59 20.23
CA PRO A 95 7.74 -7.23 21.10
C PRO A 95 8.21 -6.98 22.54
N LYS A 96 7.45 -6.19 23.30
CA LYS A 96 7.66 -6.00 24.75
C LYS A 96 6.72 -6.87 25.59
N GLU A 97 5.50 -6.38 25.74
CA GLU A 97 4.45 -6.97 26.56
C GLU A 97 3.26 -7.44 25.72
N GLU A 98 3.14 -6.90 24.50
CA GLU A 98 2.03 -7.16 23.60
C GLU A 98 2.55 -7.55 22.21
N ILE A 99 1.83 -8.48 21.58
CA ILE A 99 1.98 -8.81 20.15
C ILE A 99 0.70 -8.42 19.40
N LEU A 100 0.86 -8.05 18.15
CA LEU A 100 -0.25 -7.82 17.25
C LEU A 100 -0.70 -9.13 16.62
N GLY A 101 -2.02 -9.34 16.43
CA GLY A 101 -2.49 -10.46 15.64
C GLY A 101 -1.91 -10.45 14.22
N LEU A 102 -1.36 -11.58 13.76
CA LEU A 102 -0.59 -11.65 12.50
C LEU A 102 -1.33 -11.05 11.28
N SER A 103 -2.64 -11.30 11.17
CA SER A 103 -3.45 -10.77 10.07
C SER A 103 -3.56 -9.24 10.04
N LYS A 104 -3.26 -8.55 11.14
CA LYS A 104 -3.31 -7.09 11.21
C LYS A 104 -2.12 -6.43 10.51
N PHE A 105 -0.97 -7.10 10.39
CA PHE A 105 0.14 -6.58 9.60
C PHE A 105 -0.24 -6.47 8.11
N GLY A 106 -0.88 -7.49 7.55
CA GLY A 106 -1.41 -7.43 6.18
C GLY A 106 -2.46 -6.33 6.00
N ARG A 107 -3.36 -6.15 6.99
CA ARG A 107 -4.35 -5.05 6.97
C ARG A 107 -3.69 -3.68 7.05
N LEU A 108 -2.65 -3.53 7.87
CA LEU A 108 -1.88 -2.29 8.00
C LEU A 108 -1.17 -1.94 6.69
N VAL A 109 -0.51 -2.92 6.07
CA VAL A 109 0.12 -2.77 4.76
C VAL A 109 -0.92 -2.35 3.72
N ASN A 110 -2.09 -2.99 3.68
CA ASN A 110 -3.18 -2.62 2.76
C ASN A 110 -3.73 -1.21 3.03
N ALA A 111 -3.88 -0.81 4.29
CA ALA A 111 -4.40 0.52 4.63
C ALA A 111 -3.53 1.64 4.08
N PHE A 112 -2.21 1.46 4.05
CA PHE A 112 -1.29 2.46 3.48
C PHE A 112 -1.00 2.25 1.98
N SER A 113 -0.89 1.02 1.50
CA SER A 113 -0.59 0.74 0.08
C SER A 113 -1.78 1.02 -0.84
N LYS A 114 -3.01 0.88 -0.36
CA LYS A 114 -4.24 1.25 -1.10
C LYS A 114 -4.50 2.77 -1.10
N ARG A 115 -3.47 3.54 -1.44
CA ARG A 115 -3.44 5.01 -1.52
C ARG A 115 -2.56 5.42 -2.70
N LEU A 116 -2.57 6.70 -3.06
CA LEU A 116 -1.48 7.27 -3.85
C LEU A 116 -0.25 7.39 -2.96
N GLN A 117 0.88 6.87 -3.45
CA GLN A 117 2.08 6.68 -2.64
C GLN A 117 3.39 6.99 -3.37
N VAL A 118 4.38 7.22 -2.52
CA VAL A 118 5.82 7.09 -2.76
C VAL A 118 6.31 5.93 -1.89
N GLN A 119 7.20 5.06 -2.38
CA GLN A 119 7.56 3.82 -1.68
C GLN A 119 8.21 4.11 -0.31
N GLU A 120 9.05 5.14 -0.24
CA GLU A 120 9.73 5.63 0.96
C GLU A 120 8.72 6.05 2.04
N LYS A 121 7.67 6.76 1.62
CA LYS A 121 6.57 7.19 2.48
C LYS A 121 5.76 6.00 2.99
N LEU A 122 5.44 5.05 2.10
CA LEU A 122 4.75 3.81 2.47
C LEU A 122 5.54 3.04 3.53
N THR A 123 6.85 2.84 3.32
CA THR A 123 7.75 2.16 4.27
C THR A 123 7.75 2.85 5.64
N LYS A 124 7.92 4.18 5.64
CA LYS A 124 7.94 4.99 6.87
C LYS A 124 6.61 4.92 7.62
N GLN A 125 5.48 5.07 6.93
CA GLN A 125 4.15 5.04 7.54
C GLN A 125 3.84 3.71 8.24
N ILE A 126 4.22 2.59 7.63
CA ILE A 126 4.06 1.27 8.25
C ILE A 126 4.95 1.18 9.51
N GLY A 127 6.23 1.54 9.39
CA GLY A 127 7.19 1.48 10.49
C GLY A 127 6.81 2.34 11.69
N GLU A 128 6.52 3.62 11.46
CA GLU A 128 6.11 4.56 12.52
C GLU A 128 4.81 4.13 13.20
N THR A 129 3.88 3.55 12.45
CA THR A 129 2.63 3.04 13.03
C THR A 129 2.91 1.86 13.96
N ILE A 130 3.76 0.92 13.57
CA ILE A 130 4.12 -0.23 14.42
C ILE A 130 4.80 0.26 15.71
N VAL A 131 5.76 1.18 15.59
CA VAL A 131 6.44 1.79 16.74
C VAL A 131 5.43 2.45 17.68
N LYS A 132 4.55 3.30 17.14
CA LYS A 132 3.53 4.03 17.91
C LYS A 132 2.60 3.09 18.68
N TYR A 133 2.07 2.05 18.03
CA TYR A 133 1.02 1.23 18.62
C TYR A 133 1.54 0.03 19.41
N LEU A 134 2.73 -0.51 19.12
CA LEU A 134 3.28 -1.67 19.83
C LEU A 134 4.36 -1.31 20.86
N ASN A 135 4.83 -0.06 20.92
CA ASN A 135 5.86 0.40 21.87
C ASN A 135 7.09 -0.53 21.91
N CYS A 136 7.45 -1.09 20.76
CA CYS A 136 8.55 -2.03 20.61
C CYS A 136 9.90 -1.30 20.67
N ASP A 137 10.94 -2.00 21.11
CA ASP A 137 12.31 -1.45 21.16
C ASP A 137 13.03 -1.54 19.82
N TYR A 138 12.52 -2.37 18.90
CA TYR A 138 13.05 -2.54 17.56
C TYR A 138 11.92 -2.79 16.57
N VAL A 139 11.98 -2.09 15.43
CA VAL A 139 11.19 -2.37 14.23
C VAL A 139 12.08 -2.18 13.01
N LYS A 140 12.02 -3.12 12.08
CA LYS A 140 12.50 -2.94 10.71
C LYS A 140 11.35 -3.23 9.75
N VAL A 141 11.12 -2.30 8.82
CA VAL A 141 10.24 -2.50 7.66
C VAL A 141 11.10 -2.39 6.43
N HIS A 142 11.09 -3.42 5.59
CA HIS A 142 11.78 -3.44 4.30
C HIS A 142 10.75 -3.68 3.20
N ILE A 143 10.75 -2.81 2.19
CA ILE A 143 9.89 -2.97 1.01
C ILE A 143 10.77 -3.15 -0.21
N LYS A 144 10.48 -4.18 -1.01
CA LYS A 144 11.06 -4.40 -2.34
C LYS A 144 9.94 -4.41 -3.36
N ALA A 145 10.00 -3.52 -4.35
CA ALA A 145 8.93 -3.39 -5.33
C ALA A 145 9.40 -3.03 -6.74
N SER A 146 8.61 -3.45 -7.73
CA SER A 146 8.74 -3.07 -9.13
C SER A 146 7.76 -1.93 -9.43
N HIS A 147 8.19 -0.97 -10.24
CA HIS A 147 7.43 0.25 -10.53
C HIS A 147 7.05 0.32 -12.01
N MET A 148 5.75 0.28 -12.33
CA MET A 148 5.30 0.34 -13.72
C MET A 148 5.68 1.66 -14.40
N CYS A 149 5.81 2.75 -13.66
CA CYS A 149 6.31 4.01 -14.19
C CYS A 149 7.76 3.96 -14.73
N MET A 150 8.55 2.95 -14.35
CA MET A 150 9.90 2.68 -14.87
C MET A 150 9.95 1.52 -15.88
N THR A 151 8.96 0.63 -15.87
CA THR A 151 8.98 -0.59 -16.71
C THR A 151 8.15 -0.45 -17.99
N MET A 152 6.94 0.10 -17.92
CA MET A 152 6.02 0.16 -19.07
C MET A 152 6.18 1.43 -19.92
N ARG A 153 6.91 2.42 -19.41
CA ARG A 153 7.15 3.70 -20.06
C ARG A 153 8.52 4.26 -19.70
N GLY A 154 8.90 5.34 -20.37
CA GLY A 154 10.15 6.05 -20.08
C GLY A 154 11.37 5.18 -20.38
N ILE A 155 12.15 4.85 -19.34
CA ILE A 155 13.40 4.12 -19.47
C ILE A 155 13.24 2.60 -19.69
N SER A 156 12.04 2.06 -19.51
CA SER A 156 11.64 0.68 -19.82
C SER A 156 12.56 -0.40 -19.21
N LYS A 157 12.94 -0.26 -17.93
CA LYS A 157 13.83 -1.21 -17.23
C LYS A 157 13.04 -2.28 -16.51
N THR A 158 12.69 -3.36 -17.22
CA THR A 158 11.84 -4.46 -16.74
C THR A 158 12.43 -5.27 -15.57
N SER A 159 13.75 -5.29 -15.41
CA SER A 159 14.42 -5.99 -14.31
C SER A 159 14.73 -5.11 -13.09
N SER A 160 14.45 -3.81 -13.16
CA SER A 160 14.73 -2.88 -12.07
C SER A 160 13.71 -3.03 -10.95
N TYR A 161 14.19 -2.97 -9.71
CA TYR A 161 13.36 -2.89 -8.50
C TYR A 161 13.93 -1.85 -7.55
N THR A 162 13.09 -1.36 -6.65
CA THR A 162 13.45 -0.39 -5.62
C THR A 162 13.31 -1.01 -4.26
N GLU A 163 14.31 -0.82 -3.41
CA GLU A 163 14.31 -1.24 -2.01
C GLU A 163 14.32 -0.02 -1.09
N THR A 164 13.47 -0.05 -0.07
CA THR A 164 13.36 1.01 0.94
C THR A 164 13.26 0.39 2.32
N GLU A 165 13.90 1.03 3.29
CA GLU A 165 13.92 0.55 4.67
C GLU A 165 13.53 1.65 5.66
N PHE A 166 12.81 1.25 6.70
CA PHE A 166 12.63 2.00 7.92
C PHE A 166 13.18 1.15 9.06
N VAL A 167 14.08 1.71 9.86
CA VAL A 167 14.63 1.05 11.05
C VAL A 167 14.44 1.98 12.25
N TYR A 168 13.82 1.45 13.29
CA TYR A 168 13.72 2.07 14.60
C TYR A 168 14.37 1.15 15.62
N LYS A 169 15.24 1.71 16.45
CA LYS A 169 15.88 1.03 17.58
C LYS A 169 15.98 2.00 18.74
N LYS A 170 15.42 1.64 19.89
CA LYS A 170 15.49 2.44 21.12
C LYS A 170 16.83 2.26 21.84
#